data_AF-A0A560B1Z9-F1
#
_entry.id   AF-A0A560B1Z9-F1
#
_cell.length_a   1.000
_cell.length_b   1.000
_cell.length_c   1.000
_cell.angle_alpha   90.00
_cell.angle_beta   90.00
_cell.angle_gamma   90.00
#
_symmetry.space_group_name_H-M   'P 1'
#
loop_
_entity.id
_entity.type
_entity.pdbx_description
1 polymer ?
#
loop_
_entity_poly.entity_id
_entity_poly.type
_entity_poly.pdbx_seq_one_letter_code
_entity_poly.pdbx_strand_id
1 'polypeptide(L)'
;MSLLSLGLLATGAAWAKGPLDRTEPGHMPPVPPGGYNLPLAPPVVQYPLPPQWVTIRSTQDWRHAGTFEKELSKACAARQFREQMPMRYRAIFKGEVLGVAFGHGLNLHDPKKQANRKLIYLFRNGDSTGCTIVSITNEDLRVLNDAQAAGTPAGAAKR
;
A
#
# COMPACT_ATOMS: atom_id res chain seq x y z
N MET A 1 -59.23 -20.52 29.49
CA MET A 1 -58.81 -19.46 30.42
C MET A 1 -57.58 -18.80 29.79
N SER A 2 -57.75 -17.71 29.03
CA SER A 2 -57.74 -16.31 29.54
C SER A 2 -56.44 -16.02 30.31
N LEU A 3 -55.57 -15.07 29.97
CA LEU A 3 -55.65 -13.91 29.10
C LEU A 3 -54.23 -13.54 28.61
N LEU A 4 -54.16 -13.00 27.39
CA LEU A 4 -53.02 -12.26 26.87
C LEU A 4 -52.73 -11.02 27.74
N SER A 5 -51.46 -10.72 27.97
CA SER A 5 -51.01 -9.39 28.39
C SER A 5 -50.13 -8.80 27.30
N LEU A 6 -50.77 -8.01 26.44
CA LEU A 6 -50.16 -7.07 25.50
C LEU A 6 -49.66 -5.85 26.31
N GLY A 7 -48.38 -5.51 26.20
CA GLY A 7 -47.83 -4.24 26.67
C GLY A 7 -47.13 -3.55 25.52
N LEU A 8 -47.82 -2.61 24.88
CA LEU A 8 -47.29 -1.74 23.83
C LEU A 8 -47.60 -0.28 24.19
N LEU A 9 -46.70 0.61 23.76
CA LEU A 9 -46.78 2.09 23.73
C LEU A 9 -46.35 2.76 25.07
N ALA A 10 -45.56 3.83 25.09
CA ALA A 10 -45.05 4.68 24.02
C ALA A 10 -43.99 5.66 24.58
N THR A 11 -43.25 6.26 23.65
CA THR A 11 -42.68 7.62 23.68
C THR A 11 -41.54 7.94 24.66
N GLY A 12 -40.32 7.89 24.11
CA GLY A 12 -39.17 8.64 24.58
C GLY A 12 -38.28 9.09 23.42
N ALA A 13 -38.86 9.51 22.28
CA ALA A 13 -38.11 10.25 21.26
C ALA A 13 -37.91 11.68 21.79
N ALA A 14 -36.86 11.81 22.58
CA ALA A 14 -36.56 12.99 23.34
C ALA A 14 -35.45 13.81 22.65
N TRP A 15 -35.91 14.83 21.93
CA TRP A 15 -35.30 16.15 21.74
C TRP A 15 -34.25 16.33 20.64
N ALA A 16 -34.66 17.22 19.74
CA ALA A 16 -33.89 17.89 18.72
C ALA A 16 -32.70 18.67 19.30
N LYS A 17 -31.72 18.88 18.41
CA LYS A 17 -30.55 19.75 18.53
C LYS A 17 -30.87 21.10 19.19
N GLY A 18 -30.27 21.35 20.36
CA GLY A 18 -29.93 22.70 20.80
C GLY A 18 -28.54 23.10 20.30
N PRO A 19 -28.21 24.41 20.17
CA PRO A 19 -26.83 24.84 20.04
C PRO A 19 -26.03 24.26 21.21
N LEU A 20 -24.79 23.85 20.97
CA LEU A 20 -23.86 23.36 22.01
C LEU A 20 -23.63 24.47 23.04
N ASP A 21 -24.54 24.61 24.01
CA ASP A 21 -24.40 25.53 25.14
C ASP A 21 -23.47 24.86 26.15
N ARG A 22 -22.18 24.90 25.81
CA ARG A 22 -21.13 24.10 26.42
C ARG A 22 -20.48 24.86 27.56
N THR A 23 -21.23 25.19 28.59
CA THR A 23 -20.68 25.66 29.86
C THR A 23 -21.55 25.19 31.04
N GLU A 24 -21.41 23.92 31.44
CA GLU A 24 -21.84 23.51 32.78
C GLU A 24 -21.02 24.28 33.86
N PRO A 25 -21.56 24.46 35.09
CA PRO A 25 -20.81 25.09 36.18
C PRO A 25 -19.55 24.28 36.52
N GLY A 26 -18.37 24.88 36.36
CA GLY A 26 -17.07 24.22 36.54
C GLY A 26 -16.26 24.04 35.26
N HIS A 27 -16.80 24.42 34.09
CA HIS A 27 -15.98 24.52 32.87
C HIS A 27 -14.99 25.67 32.98
N MET A 28 -13.71 25.35 32.78
CA MET A 28 -12.65 26.33 32.61
C MET A 28 -12.96 27.17 31.36
N PRO A 29 -12.83 28.50 31.41
CA PRO A 29 -13.08 29.34 30.25
C PRO A 29 -12.15 28.94 29.09
N PRO A 30 -12.59 29.09 27.83
CA PRO A 30 -11.71 28.87 26.69
C PRO A 30 -10.48 29.78 26.84
N VAL A 31 -9.32 29.21 26.55
CA VAL A 31 -8.07 29.95 26.66
C VAL A 31 -8.13 31.17 25.73
N PRO A 32 -7.77 32.38 26.21
CA PRO A 32 -7.65 33.55 25.35
C PRO A 32 -6.63 33.32 24.21
N PRO A 33 -6.94 33.70 22.96
CA PRO A 33 -6.01 33.59 21.86
C PRO A 33 -4.77 34.45 22.12
N GLY A 34 -3.58 33.87 21.93
CA GLY A 34 -2.30 34.58 21.98
C GLY A 34 -1.57 34.61 23.34
N GLY A 35 -2.05 33.89 24.36
CA GLY A 35 -1.50 33.94 25.72
C GLY A 35 -0.41 32.92 26.07
N TYR A 36 0.04 32.09 25.14
CA TYR A 36 1.06 31.07 25.42
C TYR A 36 2.31 31.31 24.59
N ASN A 37 3.47 31.40 25.27
CA ASN A 37 4.72 30.88 24.73
C ASN A 37 4.60 29.35 24.70
N LEU A 38 3.74 28.82 23.83
CA LEU A 38 3.92 27.44 23.39
C LEU A 38 5.32 27.42 22.77
N PRO A 39 6.20 26.45 23.10
CA PRO A 39 7.40 26.28 22.32
C PRO A 39 6.93 26.22 20.87
N LEU A 40 7.35 27.22 20.07
CA LEU A 40 7.14 27.23 18.63
C LEU A 40 7.42 25.81 18.19
N ALA A 41 6.41 25.14 17.61
CA ALA A 41 6.61 23.80 17.08
C ALA A 41 7.96 23.82 16.35
N PRO A 42 8.87 22.88 16.62
CA PRO A 42 10.19 22.91 16.00
C PRO A 42 9.97 23.16 14.51
N PRO A 43 10.76 24.06 13.89
CA PRO A 43 10.54 24.47 12.52
C PRO A 43 10.30 23.21 11.70
N VAL A 44 9.24 23.18 10.90
CA VAL A 44 8.88 22.02 10.08
C VAL A 44 10.08 21.72 9.19
N VAL A 45 10.96 20.84 9.66
CA VAL A 45 12.08 20.35 8.91
C VAL A 45 11.45 19.47 7.84
N GLN A 46 11.35 20.02 6.63
CA GLN A 46 11.00 19.22 5.47
C GLN A 46 12.15 18.24 5.28
N TYR A 47 12.01 17.04 5.85
CA TYR A 47 12.88 15.94 5.48
C TYR A 47 12.74 15.76 3.97
N PRO A 48 13.84 15.79 3.21
CA PRO A 48 13.75 15.52 1.78
C PRO A 48 13.12 14.15 1.63
N LEU A 49 12.02 14.09 0.88
CA LEU A 49 11.37 12.81 0.60
C LEU A 49 12.42 11.88 -0.04
N PRO A 50 12.47 10.61 0.37
CA PRO A 50 13.39 9.66 -0.24
C PRO A 50 13.18 9.66 -1.76
N PRO A 51 14.26 9.55 -2.56
CA PRO A 51 14.16 9.70 -4.00
C PRO A 51 13.22 8.65 -4.59
N GLN A 52 12.25 9.13 -5.36
CA GLN A 52 11.24 8.32 -6.05
C GLN A 52 11.52 8.35 -7.55
N TRP A 53 11.60 7.17 -8.16
CA TRP A 53 11.96 7.01 -9.56
C TRP A 53 10.79 6.46 -10.34
N VAL A 54 10.40 7.14 -11.41
CA VAL A 54 9.45 6.58 -12.38
C VAL A 54 10.24 5.72 -13.36
N THR A 55 10.04 4.41 -13.32
CA THR A 55 10.74 3.43 -14.17
C THR A 55 9.93 3.03 -15.38
N ILE A 56 8.60 3.09 -15.28
CA ILE A 56 7.68 2.70 -16.36
C ILE A 56 6.62 3.79 -16.50
N ARG A 57 6.35 4.20 -17.73
CA ARG A 57 5.25 5.11 -18.05
C ARG A 57 4.53 4.58 -19.28
N SER A 58 3.23 4.37 -19.18
CA SER A 58 2.40 3.86 -20.26
C SER A 58 1.00 4.49 -20.23
N THR A 59 0.39 4.59 -21.41
CA THR A 59 -0.98 5.06 -21.60
C THR A 59 -2.01 3.94 -21.47
N GLN A 60 -1.56 2.67 -21.43
CA GLN A 60 -2.44 1.50 -21.26
C GLN A 60 -2.96 1.36 -19.82
N ASP A 61 -4.03 0.58 -19.64
CA ASP A 61 -4.48 0.15 -18.31
C ASP A 61 -3.49 -0.89 -17.75
N TRP A 62 -3.13 -0.75 -16.48
CA TRP A 62 -2.19 -1.66 -15.84
C TRP A 62 -2.70 -3.11 -15.76
N ARG A 63 -4.03 -3.30 -15.76
CA ARG A 63 -4.65 -4.63 -15.78
C ARG A 63 -4.35 -5.41 -17.06
N HIS A 64 -3.96 -4.70 -18.13
CA HIS A 64 -3.60 -5.29 -19.42
C HIS A 64 -2.09 -5.26 -19.67
N ALA A 65 -1.31 -4.66 -18.77
CA ALA A 65 0.14 -4.53 -18.94
C ALA A 65 0.90 -5.85 -18.72
N GLY A 66 0.27 -6.84 -18.10
CA GLY A 66 0.92 -8.08 -17.71
C GLY A 66 -0.03 -9.13 -17.17
N THR A 67 0.54 -10.08 -16.42
CA THR A 67 -0.18 -11.22 -15.85
C THR A 67 -0.56 -10.96 -14.40
N PHE A 68 -1.81 -11.20 -14.04
CA PHE A 68 -2.26 -11.11 -12.65
C PHE A 68 -1.77 -12.30 -11.83
N GLU A 69 -1.05 -12.04 -10.75
CA GLU A 69 -0.40 -13.06 -9.92
C GLU A 69 -1.22 -13.32 -8.65
N LYS A 70 -2.17 -14.25 -8.70
CA LYS A 70 -3.11 -14.51 -7.61
C LYS A 70 -2.41 -14.93 -6.31
N GLU A 71 -1.48 -15.88 -6.39
CA GLU A 71 -0.78 -16.38 -5.20
C GLU A 71 0.20 -15.35 -4.63
N LEU A 72 0.85 -14.54 -5.48
CA LEU A 72 1.70 -13.44 -5.02
C LEU A 72 0.87 -12.30 -4.42
N SER A 73 -0.34 -12.05 -4.93
CA SER A 73 -1.27 -11.08 -4.34
C SER A 73 -1.67 -11.49 -2.92
N LYS A 74 -1.95 -12.78 -2.69
CA LYS A 74 -2.18 -13.30 -1.33
C LYS A 74 -0.94 -13.15 -0.44
N ALA A 75 0.24 -13.47 -0.96
CA ALA A 75 1.49 -13.30 -0.22
C ALA A 75 1.77 -11.83 0.12
N CYS A 76 1.46 -10.91 -0.80
CA CYS A 76 1.58 -9.49 -0.58
C CYS A 76 0.60 -8.97 0.48
N ALA A 77 -0.66 -9.40 0.42
CA ALA A 77 -1.66 -9.11 1.44
C ALA A 77 -1.23 -9.60 2.83
N ALA A 78 -0.50 -10.72 2.90
CA ALA A 78 0.12 -11.26 4.11
C ALA A 78 1.49 -10.63 4.46
N ARG A 79 1.94 -9.60 3.74
CA ARG A 79 3.23 -8.90 3.90
C ARG A 79 4.47 -9.78 3.66
N GLN A 80 4.30 -10.93 3.01
CA GLN A 80 5.35 -11.90 2.68
C GLN A 80 5.96 -11.69 1.28
N PHE A 81 5.36 -10.82 0.45
CA PHE A 81 5.89 -10.44 -0.85
C PHE A 81 5.69 -8.94 -1.03
N ARG A 82 6.72 -8.13 -0.81
CA ARG A 82 6.56 -6.66 -0.75
C ARG A 82 7.80 -5.91 -1.20
N GLU A 83 7.63 -4.67 -1.60
CA GLU A 83 8.75 -3.73 -1.74
C GLU A 83 9.48 -3.57 -0.40
N GLN A 84 10.82 -3.55 -0.44
CA GLN A 84 11.64 -3.22 0.72
C GLN A 84 11.45 -1.76 1.13
N MET A 85 11.43 -0.86 0.13
CA MET A 85 11.09 0.55 0.26
C MET A 85 9.88 0.83 -0.63
N PRO A 86 8.66 0.89 -0.05
CA PRO A 86 7.43 1.11 -0.81
C PRO A 86 7.51 2.36 -1.69
N MET A 87 7.04 2.25 -2.94
CA MET A 87 6.91 3.37 -3.88
C MET A 87 8.22 4.09 -4.21
N ARG A 88 9.38 3.49 -3.92
CA ARG A 88 10.70 4.01 -4.34
C ARG A 88 10.84 3.96 -5.86
N TYR A 89 10.38 2.88 -6.48
CA TYR A 89 10.26 2.75 -7.92
C TYR A 89 8.78 2.71 -8.29
N ARG A 90 8.42 3.42 -9.36
CA ARG A 90 7.03 3.68 -9.71
C ARG A 90 6.77 3.38 -11.18
N ALA A 91 5.61 2.79 -11.42
CA ALA A 91 5.05 2.70 -12.75
C ALA A 91 3.81 3.60 -12.84
N ILE A 92 3.69 4.35 -13.93
CA ILE A 92 2.52 5.18 -14.22
C ILE A 92 1.78 4.57 -15.39
N PHE A 93 0.56 4.07 -15.14
CA PHE A 93 -0.33 3.49 -16.14
C PHE A 93 -1.62 4.28 -16.20
N LYS A 94 -1.84 5.02 -17.29
CA LYS A 94 -3.04 5.86 -17.48
C LYS A 94 -3.35 6.76 -16.27
N GLY A 95 -2.29 7.30 -15.64
CA GLY A 95 -2.39 8.16 -14.45
C GLY A 95 -2.48 7.40 -13.11
N GLU A 96 -2.71 6.09 -13.10
CA GLU A 96 -2.57 5.27 -11.90
C GLU A 96 -1.08 5.04 -11.58
N VAL A 97 -0.70 5.20 -10.31
CA VAL A 97 0.66 4.96 -9.84
C VAL A 97 0.72 3.63 -9.11
N LEU A 98 1.64 2.77 -9.54
CA LEU A 98 1.93 1.47 -8.94
C LEU A 98 3.34 1.45 -8.37
N GLY A 99 3.53 0.69 -7.29
CA GLY A 99 4.86 0.34 -6.80
C GLY A 99 5.53 -0.65 -7.76
N VAL A 100 6.85 -0.65 -7.80
CA VAL A 100 7.64 -1.51 -8.69
C VAL A 100 8.70 -2.23 -7.90
N ALA A 101 8.75 -3.55 -8.01
CA ALA A 101 9.89 -4.33 -7.53
C ALA A 101 10.44 -5.27 -8.60
N PHE A 102 11.75 -5.44 -8.59
CA PHE A 102 12.45 -6.29 -9.55
C PHE A 102 12.63 -7.70 -9.00
N GLY A 103 12.23 -8.71 -9.77
CA GLY A 103 12.30 -10.11 -9.36
C GLY A 103 13.71 -10.63 -9.12
N HIS A 104 14.74 -9.96 -9.62
CA HIS A 104 16.14 -10.29 -9.32
C HIS A 104 16.62 -9.79 -7.93
N GLY A 105 15.73 -9.17 -7.13
CA GLY A 105 15.99 -8.88 -5.72
C GLY A 105 16.51 -7.49 -5.38
N LEU A 106 16.54 -6.55 -6.34
CA LEU A 106 17.05 -5.18 -6.09
C LEU A 106 16.34 -4.47 -4.94
N ASN A 107 15.02 -4.59 -4.87
CA ASN A 107 14.19 -3.89 -3.91
C ASN A 107 12.97 -4.72 -3.46
N LEU A 108 13.06 -6.04 -3.60
CA LEU A 108 11.98 -6.98 -3.28
C LEU A 108 12.30 -7.71 -1.97
N HIS A 109 11.32 -7.77 -1.08
CA HIS A 109 11.32 -8.65 0.08
C HIS A 109 10.48 -9.89 -0.25
N ASP A 110 11.16 -11.00 -0.48
CA ASP A 110 10.58 -12.28 -0.87
C ASP A 110 11.32 -13.43 -0.16
N PRO A 111 11.04 -13.67 1.14
CA PRO A 111 11.69 -14.72 1.93
C PRO A 111 11.42 -16.13 1.40
N LYS A 112 10.31 -16.34 0.68
CA LYS A 112 9.93 -17.64 0.10
C LYS A 112 10.49 -17.86 -1.31
N LYS A 113 11.22 -16.88 -1.87
CA LYS A 113 11.84 -16.94 -3.21
C LYS A 113 10.84 -17.30 -4.31
N GLN A 114 9.64 -16.73 -4.23
CA GLN A 114 8.56 -16.94 -5.21
C GLN A 114 8.76 -16.11 -6.48
N ALA A 115 9.62 -15.09 -6.44
CA ALA A 115 9.90 -14.21 -7.56
C ALA A 115 10.69 -14.91 -8.67
N ASN A 116 10.24 -14.70 -9.91
CA ASN A 116 11.02 -14.98 -11.10
C ASN A 116 11.98 -13.82 -11.36
N ARG A 117 13.27 -14.12 -11.46
CA ARG A 117 14.35 -13.15 -11.67
C ARG A 117 14.19 -12.32 -12.95
N LYS A 118 13.47 -12.83 -13.96
CA LYS A 118 13.25 -12.17 -15.26
C LYS A 118 12.05 -11.23 -15.29
N LEU A 119 11.30 -11.12 -14.20
CA LEU A 119 10.07 -10.34 -14.15
C LEU A 119 10.23 -9.06 -13.32
N ILE A 120 9.39 -8.10 -13.63
CA ILE A 120 9.11 -6.93 -12.81
C ILE A 120 7.71 -7.12 -12.22
N TYR A 121 7.56 -6.80 -10.94
CA TYR A 121 6.31 -6.91 -10.21
C TYR A 121 5.76 -5.51 -9.94
N LEU A 122 4.53 -5.27 -10.39
CA LEU A 122 3.76 -4.06 -10.16
C LEU A 122 2.85 -4.28 -8.94
N PHE A 123 2.91 -3.35 -7.99
CA PHE A 123 2.17 -3.40 -6.73
C PHE A 123 1.06 -2.36 -6.75
N ARG A 124 -0.19 -2.82 -6.72
CA ARG A 124 -1.34 -1.96 -6.39
C ARG A 124 -1.66 -2.15 -4.91
N ASN A 125 -1.65 -1.05 -4.16
CA ASN A 125 -1.86 -1.04 -2.71
C ASN A 125 -0.89 -1.97 -1.95
N GLY A 126 0.41 -1.91 -2.29
CA GLY A 126 1.47 -2.81 -1.80
C GLY A 126 1.75 -2.75 -0.28
N ASP A 127 1.12 -1.82 0.41
CA ASP A 127 1.16 -1.61 1.86
C ASP A 127 -0.12 -2.05 2.59
N SER A 128 -1.12 -2.56 1.87
CA SER A 128 -2.43 -2.91 2.40
C SER A 128 -2.75 -4.41 2.31
N THR A 129 -3.83 -4.84 2.98
CA THR A 129 -4.41 -6.19 2.84
C THR A 129 -5.11 -6.41 1.49
N GLY A 130 -5.44 -5.33 0.77
CA GLY A 130 -5.99 -5.36 -0.59
C GLY A 130 -4.89 -5.31 -1.66
N CYS A 131 -3.71 -5.87 -1.38
CA CYS A 131 -2.59 -5.84 -2.30
C CYS A 131 -2.84 -6.70 -3.54
N THR A 132 -2.54 -6.14 -4.70
CA THR A 132 -2.61 -6.82 -6.00
C THR A 132 -1.25 -6.75 -6.69
N ILE A 133 -0.82 -7.90 -7.22
CA ILE A 133 0.44 -8.07 -7.95
C ILE A 133 0.14 -8.37 -9.42
N VAL A 134 0.77 -7.60 -10.30
CA VAL A 134 0.85 -7.89 -11.73
C VAL A 134 2.31 -8.07 -12.11
N SER A 135 2.64 -9.12 -12.86
CA SER A 135 3.99 -9.36 -13.37
C SER A 135 4.10 -8.96 -14.84
N ILE A 136 5.23 -8.34 -15.19
CA ILE A 136 5.59 -7.98 -16.57
C ILE A 136 7.03 -8.45 -16.85
N THR A 137 7.39 -8.58 -18.12
CA THR A 137 8.76 -8.93 -18.53
C THR A 137 9.75 -7.81 -18.20
N ASN A 138 10.94 -8.18 -17.72
CA ASN A 138 12.06 -7.26 -17.61
C ASN A 138 12.86 -7.25 -18.92
N GLU A 139 12.88 -6.10 -19.61
CA GLU A 139 13.61 -5.94 -20.88
C GLU A 139 15.08 -5.53 -20.69
N ASP A 140 15.56 -5.41 -19.44
CA ASP A 140 16.98 -5.15 -19.18
C ASP A 140 17.85 -6.33 -19.64
N LEU A 141 18.63 -6.11 -20.71
CA LEU A 141 19.52 -7.08 -21.34
C LEU A 141 20.46 -7.77 -20.33
N ARG A 142 20.91 -7.07 -19.28
CA ARG A 142 21.79 -7.65 -18.26
C ARG A 142 21.08 -8.73 -17.45
N VAL A 143 19.82 -8.46 -17.06
CA VAL A 143 18.98 -9.39 -16.31
C VAL A 143 18.64 -10.62 -17.16
N LEU A 144 18.40 -10.41 -18.46
CA LEU A 144 18.13 -11.49 -19.41
C LEU A 144 19.35 -12.41 -19.59
N ASN A 145 20.55 -11.84 -19.74
CA ASN A 145 21.81 -12.58 -19.89
C ASN A 145 22.22 -13.34 -18.62
N ASP A 146 22.15 -12.70 -17.45
CA ASP A 146 22.49 -13.32 -16.16
C ASP A 146 21.57 -14.49 -15.81
N ALA A 147 20.29 -14.40 -16.20
CA ALA A 147 19.33 -15.46 -15.99
C ALA A 147 19.50 -16.64 -16.96
N GLN A 148 20.14 -16.44 -18.12
CA GLN A 148 20.51 -17.52 -19.06
C GLN A 148 21.73 -18.29 -18.57
N ALA A 149 22.73 -17.59 -18.01
CA ALA A 149 23.92 -18.22 -17.43
C ALA A 149 23.61 -19.18 -16.27
N ALA A 150 22.54 -18.91 -15.50
CA ALA A 150 22.08 -19.77 -14.41
C ALA A 150 21.26 -21.01 -14.88
N GLY A 151 20.92 -21.11 -16.16
CA GLY A 151 20.05 -22.14 -16.73
C GLY A 151 20.75 -23.21 -17.57
N THR A 152 22.06 -23.11 -17.79
CA THR A 152 22.82 -24.11 -18.56
C THR A 152 23.36 -25.18 -17.60
N PRO A 153 22.85 -26.43 -17.60
CA PRO A 153 23.55 -27.52 -16.92
C PRO A 153 24.89 -27.72 -17.62
N ALA A 154 25.95 -27.85 -16.82
CA ALA A 154 27.29 -28.19 -17.30
C ALA A 154 27.26 -29.57 -17.99
N GLY A 155 26.99 -29.56 -19.29
CA GLY A 155 27.05 -30.73 -20.15
C GLY A 155 28.50 -31.16 -20.38
N ALA A 156 28.89 -32.19 -19.64
CA ALA A 156 29.94 -33.17 -19.91
C ALA A 156 30.84 -32.92 -21.13
N ALA A 157 32.01 -32.33 -20.89
CA ALA A 157 33.17 -32.55 -21.75
C ALA A 157 33.85 -33.86 -21.32
N LYS A 158 33.55 -34.97 -22.00
CA LYS A 158 34.46 -36.13 -22.03
C LYS A 158 35.48 -35.90 -23.13
N ARG A 159 36.75 -35.87 -22.73
CA ARG A 159 37.92 -36.10 -23.59
C ARG A 159 37.99 -37.57 -23.99
#